data_AF-A0A2S9JMU1-F1
#
_entry.id   AF-A0A2S9JMU1-F1
#
_cell.length_a   1.000
_cell.length_b   1.000
_cell.length_c   1.000
_cell.angle_alpha   90.00
_cell.angle_beta   90.00
_cell.angle_gamma   90.00
#
_symmetry.space_group_name_H-M   'P 1'
#
loop_
_entity.id
_entity.type
_entity.pdbx_description
1 polymer ?
#
loop_
_entity_poly.entity_id
_entity_poly.type
_entity_poly.pdbx_seq_one_letter_code
_entity_poly.pdbx_strand_id
1 'polypeptide(L)'
;MKEDNTYYDGMDGLNLPGSLRINPFMVPESYFSQLTDNIQFHVKMEQYKNVVQGEWEVPPGYFETLSDKILSQTSIEAVAKQEALDVPAGYFENLSERIQTTVFEDKLKERIATDGFTIPDGYTGILKDKILAQTASKERKKTMVRRLNSNKWIQYVAAACAALVIGVASYNSIDREVEESFYESHLSSIPDDEIIHYLSALNDSHDILYIMECIDHSHDAGGVCTHVKENDIEDYLNYAL
;
A
#
# COMPACT_ATOMS: atom_id res chain seq x y z
N MET A 1 60.77 -32.73 13.38
CA MET A 1 59.56 -32.91 14.22
C MET A 1 58.92 -34.23 13.87
N LYS A 2 58.32 -34.93 14.84
CA LYS A 2 57.46 -36.10 14.57
C LYS A 2 56.03 -35.64 14.78
N GLU A 3 55.16 -35.96 13.84
CA GLU A 3 53.72 -35.78 13.98
C GLU A 3 53.17 -37.05 14.61
N ASP A 4 52.55 -36.92 15.79
CA ASP A 4 52.04 -38.06 16.54
C ASP A 4 50.69 -38.49 15.96
N ASN A 5 50.71 -39.60 15.21
CA ASN A 5 49.53 -40.19 14.58
C ASN A 5 48.60 -40.82 15.64
N THR A 6 47.63 -40.06 16.15
CA THR A 6 46.60 -40.53 17.09
C THR A 6 45.50 -41.35 16.40
N TYR A 7 45.87 -42.39 15.66
CA TYR A 7 44.96 -43.21 14.83
C TYR A 7 44.62 -44.59 15.42
N TYR A 8 45.08 -44.89 16.63
CA TYR A 8 44.82 -46.16 17.32
C TYR A 8 44.42 -45.94 18.78
N ASP A 9 43.14 -45.60 18.97
CA ASP A 9 42.43 -45.77 20.24
C ASP A 9 41.09 -46.47 19.95
N GLY A 10 40.72 -47.48 20.75
CA GLY A 10 39.50 -48.28 20.54
C GLY A 10 39.52 -49.25 19.34
N MET A 11 40.28 -50.35 19.43
CA MET A 11 40.16 -51.53 18.55
C MET A 11 39.70 -52.78 19.34
N ASP A 12 38.77 -52.57 20.28
CA ASP A 12 38.11 -53.58 21.11
C ASP A 12 36.75 -53.99 20.51
N GLY A 13 36.79 -54.59 19.32
CA GLY A 13 35.63 -55.20 18.67
C GLY A 13 35.57 -54.91 17.17
N LEU A 14 34.86 -55.78 16.43
CA LEU A 14 34.74 -55.76 14.96
C LEU A 14 33.79 -54.66 14.43
N ASN A 15 33.84 -53.45 15.01
CA ASN A 15 32.88 -52.38 14.72
C ASN A 15 33.61 -51.07 14.39
N LEU A 16 33.26 -50.49 13.25
CA LEU A 16 33.66 -49.13 12.86
C LEU A 16 33.21 -48.10 13.92
N PRO A 17 34.01 -47.06 14.21
CA PRO A 17 33.63 -45.99 15.14
C PRO A 17 32.33 -45.30 14.68
N GLY A 18 31.53 -44.81 15.62
CA GLY A 18 30.18 -44.29 15.35
C GLY A 18 30.12 -43.18 14.29
N SER A 19 31.15 -42.35 14.20
CA SER A 19 31.30 -41.31 13.17
C SER A 19 31.44 -41.85 11.74
N LEU A 20 31.92 -43.08 11.56
CA LEU A 20 32.00 -43.76 10.26
C LEU A 20 30.77 -44.65 9.98
N ARG A 21 29.83 -44.75 10.92
CA ARG A 21 28.59 -45.53 10.78
C ARG A 21 27.40 -44.71 10.26
N ILE A 22 27.51 -43.37 10.29
CA ILE A 22 26.49 -42.45 9.79
C ILE A 22 26.96 -41.94 8.42
N ASN A 23 26.14 -42.08 7.40
CA ASN A 23 26.45 -41.56 6.07
C ASN A 23 26.25 -40.02 6.06
N PRO A 24 27.30 -39.20 5.85
CA PRO A 24 27.18 -37.74 5.80
C PRO A 24 26.57 -37.25 4.47
N PHE A 25 26.46 -38.12 3.46
CA PHE A 25 25.89 -37.75 2.16
C PHE A 25 24.37 -37.87 2.18
N MET A 26 23.70 -36.77 2.53
CA MET A 26 22.26 -36.60 2.31
C MET A 26 22.01 -36.05 0.91
N VAL A 27 21.00 -36.59 0.22
CA VAL A 27 20.45 -36.01 -1.02
C VAL A 27 19.14 -35.28 -0.73
N PRO A 28 18.78 -34.24 -1.50
CA PRO A 28 17.46 -33.61 -1.39
C PRO A 28 16.32 -34.62 -1.57
N GLU A 29 15.21 -34.41 -0.87
CA GLU A 29 14.04 -35.31 -0.83
C GLU A 29 13.51 -35.67 -2.23
N SER A 30 13.52 -34.72 -3.16
CA SER A 30 13.06 -34.90 -4.55
C SER A 30 14.11 -35.45 -5.51
N TYR A 31 15.36 -35.70 -5.08
CA TYR A 31 16.49 -36.03 -5.97
C TYR A 31 16.19 -37.25 -6.85
N PHE A 32 15.84 -38.39 -6.25
CA PHE A 32 15.56 -39.63 -7.00
C PHE A 32 14.27 -39.56 -7.81
N SER A 33 13.26 -38.84 -7.31
CA SER A 33 11.98 -38.64 -8.00
C SER A 33 12.17 -37.87 -9.32
N GLN A 34 13.02 -36.83 -9.32
CA GLN A 34 13.32 -36.01 -10.50
C GLN A 34 14.47 -36.56 -11.36
N LEU A 35 15.27 -37.51 -10.85
CA LEU A 35 16.46 -38.01 -11.54
C LEU A 35 16.14 -38.58 -12.93
N THR A 36 15.07 -39.37 -13.04
CA THR A 36 14.64 -39.96 -14.32
C THR A 36 14.26 -38.88 -15.34
N ASP A 37 13.49 -37.89 -14.92
CA ASP A 37 13.01 -36.80 -15.79
C ASP A 37 14.17 -35.89 -16.22
N ASN A 38 15.07 -35.57 -15.31
CA ASN A 38 16.29 -34.81 -15.60
C ASN A 38 17.20 -35.56 -16.59
N ILE A 39 17.43 -36.86 -16.40
CA ILE A 39 18.20 -37.67 -17.35
C ILE A 39 17.51 -37.69 -18.73
N GLN A 40 16.20 -37.93 -18.79
CA GLN A 40 15.47 -37.89 -20.07
C GLN A 40 15.51 -36.51 -20.73
N PHE A 41 15.44 -35.43 -19.96
CA PHE A 41 15.56 -34.05 -20.45
C PHE A 41 16.95 -33.82 -21.07
N HIS A 42 18.02 -34.19 -20.37
CA HIS A 42 19.38 -34.07 -20.89
C HIS A 42 19.59 -34.90 -22.17
N VAL A 43 19.13 -36.16 -22.20
CA VAL A 43 19.21 -37.01 -23.40
C VAL A 43 18.44 -36.42 -24.58
N LYS A 44 17.23 -35.88 -24.36
CA LYS A 44 16.47 -35.18 -25.41
C LYS A 44 17.22 -33.93 -25.89
N MET A 45 17.78 -33.14 -24.97
CA MET A 45 18.53 -31.93 -25.30
C MET A 45 19.81 -32.22 -26.13
N GLU A 46 20.48 -33.34 -25.86
CA GLU A 46 21.62 -33.81 -26.68
C GLU A 46 21.20 -34.34 -28.06
N GLN A 47 20.01 -34.94 -28.17
CA GLN A 47 19.43 -35.29 -29.48
C GLN A 47 19.18 -34.01 -30.31
N TYR A 48 18.63 -32.95 -29.69
CA TYR A 48 18.43 -31.67 -30.38
C TYR A 48 19.74 -30.95 -30.75
N LYS A 49 20.81 -31.05 -29.94
CA LYS A 49 22.15 -30.51 -30.30
C LYS A 49 22.67 -30.99 -31.66
N ASN A 50 22.35 -32.23 -32.06
CA ASN A 50 22.80 -32.79 -33.33
C ASN A 50 21.86 -32.46 -34.50
N VAL A 51 20.65 -31.97 -34.22
CA VAL A 51 19.68 -31.51 -35.24
C VAL A 51 19.80 -29.99 -35.46
N VAL A 52 20.21 -29.24 -34.44
CA VAL A 52 20.38 -27.79 -34.46
C VAL A 52 21.86 -27.41 -34.63
N GLN A 53 22.43 -27.81 -35.76
CA GLN A 53 23.47 -27.02 -36.45
C GLN A 53 22.86 -26.01 -37.45
N GLY A 54 21.53 -25.89 -37.49
CA GLY A 54 20.90 -24.66 -37.95
C GLY A 54 21.22 -23.55 -36.96
N GLU A 55 21.87 -22.49 -37.44
CA GLU A 55 22.17 -21.29 -36.66
C GLU A 55 20.85 -20.78 -36.05
N TRP A 56 20.81 -20.64 -34.71
CA TRP A 56 19.68 -20.00 -34.04
C TRP A 56 19.79 -18.49 -34.26
N GLU A 57 19.49 -18.07 -35.49
CA GLU A 57 19.47 -16.66 -35.85
C GLU A 57 18.30 -15.99 -35.14
N VAL A 58 18.62 -14.99 -34.32
CA VAL A 58 17.62 -14.09 -33.76
C VAL A 58 16.94 -13.36 -34.92
N PRO A 59 15.60 -13.35 -35.01
CA PRO A 59 14.90 -12.66 -36.09
C PRO A 59 15.33 -11.20 -36.22
N PRO A 60 15.56 -10.68 -37.45
CA PRO A 60 16.00 -9.30 -37.64
C PRO A 60 14.98 -8.33 -37.04
N GLY A 61 15.47 -7.39 -36.22
CA GLY A 61 14.61 -6.43 -35.50
C GLY A 61 14.01 -6.95 -34.18
N TYR A 62 14.31 -8.18 -33.75
CA TYR A 62 13.86 -8.70 -32.44
C TYR A 62 14.28 -7.78 -31.29
N PHE A 63 15.56 -7.42 -31.18
CA PHE A 63 16.06 -6.57 -30.09
C PHE A 63 15.57 -5.13 -30.18
N GLU A 64 15.42 -4.59 -31.39
CA GLU A 64 14.84 -3.26 -31.63
C GLU A 64 13.41 -3.18 -31.09
N THR A 65 12.59 -4.21 -31.37
CA THR A 65 11.20 -4.28 -30.92
C THR A 65 11.03 -4.85 -29.51
N LEU A 66 12.07 -5.44 -28.92
CA LEU A 66 12.03 -6.06 -27.58
C LEU A 66 11.72 -5.02 -26.50
N SER A 67 12.36 -3.85 -26.58
CA SER A 67 12.14 -2.75 -25.62
C SER A 67 10.68 -2.30 -25.61
N ASP A 68 10.13 -1.99 -26.78
CA ASP A 68 8.73 -1.56 -26.92
C ASP A 68 7.75 -2.67 -26.50
N LYS A 69 8.07 -3.93 -26.83
CA LYS A 69 7.27 -5.09 -26.43
C LYS A 69 7.26 -5.28 -24.92
N ILE A 70 8.41 -5.20 -24.24
CA ILE A 70 8.49 -5.27 -22.78
C ILE A 70 7.73 -4.08 -22.15
N LEU A 71 7.92 -2.86 -22.66
CA LEU A 71 7.21 -1.69 -22.15
C LEU A 71 5.68 -1.84 -22.30
N SER A 72 5.20 -2.31 -23.45
CA SER A 72 3.78 -2.61 -23.67
C SER A 72 3.24 -3.70 -22.74
N GLN A 73 4.01 -4.77 -22.52
CA GLN A 73 3.61 -5.87 -21.62
C GLN A 73 3.52 -5.39 -20.16
N THR A 74 4.52 -4.65 -19.68
CA THR A 74 4.51 -4.09 -18.32
C THR A 74 3.40 -3.06 -18.11
N SER A 75 3.04 -2.25 -19.11
CA SER A 75 1.92 -1.32 -19.01
C SER A 75 0.57 -2.04 -18.98
N ILE A 76 0.40 -3.09 -19.79
CA ILE A 76 -0.78 -3.97 -19.76
C ILE A 76 -0.89 -4.68 -18.40
N GLU A 77 0.20 -5.21 -17.85
CA GLU A 77 0.19 -5.89 -16.55
C GLU A 77 -0.05 -4.93 -15.37
N ALA A 78 0.48 -3.71 -15.43
CA ALA A 78 0.19 -2.67 -14.44
C ALA A 78 -1.29 -2.26 -14.46
N VAL A 79 -1.88 -2.16 -15.66
CA VAL A 79 -3.31 -1.88 -15.87
C VAL A 79 -4.18 -3.07 -15.47
N ALA A 80 -3.76 -4.32 -15.73
CA ALA A 80 -4.50 -5.53 -15.36
C ALA A 80 -4.47 -5.82 -13.85
N LYS A 81 -3.49 -5.29 -13.11
CA LYS A 81 -3.44 -5.30 -11.64
C LYS A 81 -4.31 -4.23 -10.98
N GLN A 82 -4.86 -3.28 -11.75
CA GLN A 82 -5.89 -2.38 -11.24
C GLN A 82 -7.24 -3.10 -11.33
N GLU A 83 -7.76 -3.51 -10.18
CA GLU A 83 -9.12 -4.05 -10.11
C GLU A 83 -10.12 -2.96 -10.53
N ALA A 84 -10.91 -3.29 -11.56
CA ALA A 84 -11.87 -2.41 -12.23
C ALA A 84 -11.27 -1.14 -12.88
N LEU A 85 -10.91 -1.26 -14.17
CA LEU A 85 -11.04 -0.13 -15.08
C LEU A 85 -12.54 0.25 -15.17
N ASP A 86 -12.95 1.26 -14.42
CA ASP A 86 -14.33 1.75 -14.45
C ASP A 86 -14.61 2.48 -15.76
N VAL A 87 -15.19 1.74 -16.72
CA VAL A 87 -15.52 2.28 -18.04
C VAL A 87 -16.90 2.96 -17.95
N PRO A 88 -17.04 4.24 -18.39
CA PRO A 88 -18.31 4.95 -18.31
C PRO A 88 -19.47 4.18 -18.95
N ALA A 89 -20.62 4.19 -18.28
CA ALA A 89 -21.85 3.56 -18.80
C ALA A 89 -22.16 4.06 -20.22
N GLY A 90 -22.43 3.12 -21.14
CA GLY A 90 -22.64 3.43 -22.55
C GLY A 90 -21.36 3.52 -23.40
N TYR A 91 -20.15 3.32 -22.85
CA TYR A 91 -18.91 3.46 -23.62
C TYR A 91 -18.86 2.53 -24.83
N PHE A 92 -19.11 1.23 -24.65
CA PHE A 92 -18.99 0.24 -25.72
C PHE A 92 -20.14 0.34 -26.72
N GLU A 93 -21.33 0.68 -26.26
CA GLU A 93 -22.51 0.94 -27.08
C GLU A 93 -22.28 2.13 -28.02
N ASN A 94 -21.74 3.23 -27.50
CA ASN A 94 -21.46 4.44 -28.29
C ASN A 94 -20.08 4.42 -28.98
N LEU A 95 -19.21 3.44 -28.73
CA LEU A 95 -17.84 3.40 -29.28
C LEU A 95 -17.84 3.39 -30.81
N SER A 96 -18.70 2.56 -31.42
CA SER A 96 -18.81 2.44 -32.87
C SER A 96 -19.29 3.74 -33.52
N GLU A 97 -20.32 4.36 -32.95
CA GLU A 97 -20.85 5.65 -33.42
C GLU A 97 -19.83 6.77 -33.27
N ARG A 98 -19.12 6.84 -32.14
CA ARG A 98 -18.04 7.81 -31.91
C ARG A 98 -16.92 7.65 -32.94
N ILE A 99 -16.40 6.43 -33.16
CA ILE A 99 -15.35 6.18 -34.16
C ILE A 99 -15.82 6.61 -35.56
N GLN A 100 -17.03 6.23 -35.96
CA GLN A 100 -17.58 6.63 -37.27
C GLN A 100 -17.74 8.15 -37.39
N THR A 101 -18.19 8.81 -36.31
CA THR A 101 -18.34 10.27 -36.25
C THR A 101 -16.99 10.98 -36.37
N THR A 102 -15.97 10.54 -35.63
CA THR A 102 -14.61 11.13 -35.70
C THR A 102 -14.00 10.94 -37.09
N VAL A 103 -14.10 9.73 -37.66
CA VAL A 103 -13.62 9.45 -39.03
C VAL A 103 -14.38 10.27 -40.09
N PHE A 104 -15.66 10.56 -39.87
CA PHE A 104 -16.43 11.44 -40.75
C PHE A 104 -16.03 12.91 -40.59
N GLU A 105 -15.82 13.38 -39.35
CA GLU A 105 -15.38 14.73 -39.02
C GLU A 105 -14.00 15.04 -39.62
N ASP A 106 -13.04 14.12 -39.51
CA ASP A 106 -11.70 14.29 -40.09
C ASP A 106 -11.75 14.36 -41.63
N LYS A 107 -12.56 13.51 -42.27
CA LYS A 107 -12.83 13.58 -43.72
C LYS A 107 -13.57 14.86 -44.13
N LEU A 108 -14.31 15.48 -43.21
CA LEU A 108 -14.97 16.76 -43.44
C LEU A 108 -13.95 17.89 -43.36
N LYS A 109 -13.09 17.91 -42.34
CA LYS A 109 -12.00 18.89 -42.17
C LYS A 109 -11.00 18.86 -43.32
N GLU A 110 -10.69 17.68 -43.87
CA GLU A 110 -9.84 17.56 -45.06
C GLU A 110 -10.46 18.23 -46.31
N ARG A 111 -11.80 18.33 -46.37
CA ARG A 111 -12.55 18.93 -47.49
C ARG A 111 -12.98 20.37 -47.27
N ILE A 112 -13.07 20.82 -46.02
CA ILE A 112 -13.55 22.15 -45.66
C ILE A 112 -12.47 22.86 -44.82
N ALA A 113 -11.70 23.73 -45.47
CA ALA A 113 -10.55 24.42 -44.85
C ALA A 113 -10.92 25.50 -43.81
N THR A 114 -12.21 25.81 -43.65
CA THR A 114 -12.73 26.81 -42.71
C THR A 114 -14.09 26.37 -42.16
N ASP A 115 -14.34 26.53 -40.86
CA ASP A 115 -15.57 26.07 -40.18
C ASP A 115 -16.88 26.73 -40.66
N GLY A 116 -16.85 27.58 -41.69
CA GLY A 116 -18.01 28.29 -42.23
C GLY A 116 -18.58 29.42 -41.35
N PHE A 117 -18.25 29.44 -40.06
CA PHE A 117 -18.67 30.47 -39.10
C PHE A 117 -17.76 31.71 -39.14
N THR A 118 -17.95 32.56 -40.14
CA THR A 118 -17.41 33.93 -40.11
C THR A 118 -18.30 34.82 -39.24
N ILE A 119 -17.70 35.49 -38.26
CA ILE A 119 -18.39 36.58 -37.54
C ILE A 119 -18.60 37.78 -38.48
N PRO A 120 -19.75 38.48 -38.41
CA PRO A 120 -19.96 39.68 -39.21
C PRO A 120 -18.92 40.77 -38.92
N ASP A 121 -18.55 41.53 -39.95
CA ASP A 121 -17.62 42.66 -39.82
C ASP A 121 -18.10 43.64 -38.73
N GLY A 122 -17.17 44.01 -37.84
CA GLY A 122 -17.46 44.90 -36.71
C GLY A 122 -18.10 44.25 -35.49
N TYR A 123 -18.51 42.96 -35.52
CA TYR A 123 -19.08 42.26 -34.36
C TYR A 123 -18.18 42.33 -33.12
N THR A 124 -16.87 42.17 -33.30
CA THR A 124 -15.89 42.28 -32.20
C THR A 124 -15.76 43.69 -31.62
N GLY A 125 -16.01 44.73 -32.42
CA GLY A 125 -16.09 46.12 -31.95
C GLY A 125 -17.34 46.34 -31.10
N ILE A 126 -18.51 46.01 -31.65
CA ILE A 126 -19.80 46.12 -30.96
C ILE A 126 -19.79 45.35 -29.63
N LEU A 127 -19.19 44.15 -29.59
CA LEU A 127 -19.00 43.39 -28.35
C LEU A 127 -18.10 44.13 -27.35
N LYS A 128 -16.94 44.63 -27.77
CA LYS A 128 -16.01 45.37 -26.89
C LYS A 128 -16.68 46.61 -26.32
N ASP A 129 -17.35 47.40 -27.15
CA ASP A 129 -18.05 48.62 -26.74
C ASP A 129 -19.19 48.31 -25.76
N LYS A 130 -19.95 47.24 -26.00
CA LYS A 130 -21.01 46.78 -25.10
C LYS A 130 -20.48 46.27 -23.76
N ILE A 131 -19.36 45.52 -23.77
CA ILE A 131 -18.69 45.06 -22.54
C ILE A 131 -18.15 46.26 -21.75
N LEU A 132 -17.48 47.21 -22.41
CA LEU A 132 -16.95 48.43 -21.78
C LEU A 132 -18.07 49.29 -21.19
N ALA A 133 -19.14 49.55 -21.94
CA ALA A 133 -20.30 50.27 -21.44
C ALA A 133 -20.94 49.56 -20.22
N GLN A 134 -21.08 48.23 -20.26
CA GLN A 134 -21.72 47.45 -19.20
C GLN A 134 -20.83 47.21 -17.97
N THR A 135 -19.51 47.31 -18.10
CA THR A 135 -18.55 47.20 -16.97
C THR A 135 -18.20 48.57 -16.37
N ALA A 136 -18.08 49.62 -17.18
CA ALA A 136 -17.81 50.99 -16.72
C ALA A 136 -19.05 51.65 -16.09
N SER A 137 -20.24 51.48 -16.67
CA SER A 137 -21.50 51.99 -16.09
C SER A 137 -21.87 51.26 -14.79
N LYS A 138 -21.37 50.03 -14.60
CA LYS A 138 -21.49 49.29 -13.35
C LYS A 138 -20.38 49.68 -12.37
N GLU A 139 -20.19 51.00 -12.17
CA GLU A 139 -19.52 51.50 -10.98
C GLU A 139 -20.11 50.78 -9.77
N ARG A 140 -19.23 50.15 -8.98
CA ARG A 140 -19.63 49.31 -7.87
C ARG A 140 -20.46 50.18 -6.94
N LYS A 141 -21.77 49.92 -6.83
CA LYS A 141 -22.62 50.49 -5.77
C LYS A 141 -21.83 50.36 -4.49
N LYS A 142 -21.41 51.49 -3.92
CA LYS A 142 -20.49 51.54 -2.78
C LYS A 142 -21.22 51.04 -1.54
N THR A 143 -21.38 49.72 -1.46
CA THR A 143 -21.85 49.04 -0.27
C THR A 143 -20.83 49.36 0.80
N MET A 144 -21.28 50.11 1.81
CA MET A 144 -20.48 50.40 2.99
C MET A 144 -20.12 49.05 3.62
N VAL A 145 -18.87 48.61 3.46
CA VAL A 145 -18.36 47.39 4.10
C VAL A 145 -18.20 47.68 5.59
N ARG A 146 -19.32 47.68 6.29
CA ARG A 146 -19.39 47.85 7.73
C ARG A 146 -18.92 46.54 8.37
N ARG A 147 -17.67 46.51 8.81
CA ARG A 147 -17.16 45.40 9.62
C ARG A 147 -18.00 45.29 10.90
N LEU A 148 -18.70 44.18 11.11
CA LEU A 148 -19.34 43.90 12.39
C LEU A 148 -18.26 43.50 13.38
N ASN A 149 -18.01 44.34 14.39
CA ASN A 149 -17.16 43.99 15.52
C ASN A 149 -17.97 43.10 16.47
N SER A 150 -17.93 41.80 16.23
CA SER A 150 -18.67 40.78 16.94
C SER A 150 -17.95 40.27 18.20
N ASN A 151 -17.17 41.12 18.87
CA ASN A 151 -16.37 40.68 20.04
C ASN A 151 -17.19 40.62 21.34
N LYS A 152 -18.38 41.24 21.41
CA LYS A 152 -19.18 41.33 22.66
C LYS A 152 -20.18 40.19 22.86
N TRP A 153 -20.81 39.67 21.80
CA TRP A 153 -21.72 38.51 21.91
C TRP A 153 -20.99 37.20 22.29
N ILE A 154 -19.69 37.06 21.96
CA ILE A 154 -18.88 35.85 22.25
C ILE A 154 -18.75 35.64 23.76
N GLN A 155 -18.68 36.73 24.55
CA GLN A 155 -18.63 36.65 26.01
C GLN A 155 -19.94 36.07 26.60
N TYR A 156 -21.09 36.41 26.02
CA TYR A 156 -22.38 35.85 26.40
C TYR A 156 -22.53 34.39 25.94
N VAL A 157 -22.06 34.05 24.74
CA VAL A 157 -22.03 32.66 24.25
C VAL A 157 -21.15 31.79 25.15
N ALA A 158 -19.94 32.24 25.49
CA ALA A 158 -19.04 31.52 26.39
C ALA A 158 -19.66 31.27 27.78
N ALA A 159 -20.31 32.29 28.36
CA ALA A 159 -21.01 32.14 29.64
C ALA A 159 -22.22 31.18 29.54
N ALA A 160 -22.98 31.23 28.46
CA ALA A 160 -24.10 30.31 28.23
C ALA A 160 -23.63 28.86 28.02
N CYS A 161 -22.54 28.65 27.27
CA CYS A 161 -21.93 27.34 27.10
C CYS A 161 -21.38 26.80 28.43
N ALA A 162 -20.70 27.62 29.24
CA ALA A 162 -20.23 27.22 30.57
C ALA A 162 -21.41 26.84 31.48
N ALA A 163 -22.50 27.63 31.49
CA ALA A 163 -23.70 27.31 32.25
C ALA A 163 -24.41 26.02 31.76
N LEU A 164 -24.39 25.76 30.44
CA LEU A 164 -24.90 24.51 29.87
C LEU A 164 -24.05 23.31 30.27
N VAL A 165 -22.71 23.42 30.17
CA VAL A 165 -21.78 22.35 30.57
C VAL A 165 -21.90 22.06 32.06
N ILE A 166 -21.95 23.09 32.91
CA ILE A 166 -22.16 22.91 34.37
C ILE A 166 -23.55 22.33 34.66
N GLY A 167 -24.59 22.75 33.93
CA GLY A 167 -25.94 22.19 34.08
C GLY A 167 -26.04 20.73 33.67
N VAL A 168 -25.44 20.36 32.54
CA VAL A 168 -25.37 18.98 32.04
C VAL A 168 -24.49 18.11 32.93
N ALA A 169 -23.34 18.61 33.39
CA ALA A 169 -22.46 17.89 34.32
C ALA A 169 -23.15 17.67 35.68
N SER A 170 -23.80 18.69 36.23
CA SER A 170 -24.58 18.58 37.48
C SER A 170 -25.75 17.61 37.34
N TYR A 171 -26.45 17.62 36.21
CA TYR A 171 -27.53 16.68 35.92
C TYR A 171 -27.04 15.23 35.79
N ASN A 172 -25.91 15.01 35.11
CA ASN A 172 -25.32 13.66 34.99
C ASN A 172 -24.69 13.19 36.31
N SER A 173 -24.09 14.08 37.10
CA SER A 173 -23.45 13.76 38.39
C SER A 173 -24.43 13.32 39.50
N ILE A 174 -25.75 13.49 39.30
CA ILE A 174 -26.77 13.00 40.23
C ILE A 174 -27.12 11.52 39.96
N ASP A 175 -26.97 11.05 38.72
CA ASP A 175 -27.33 9.68 38.31
C ASP A 175 -26.12 8.80 37.91
N ARG A 176 -24.92 9.37 37.70
CA ARG A 176 -23.70 8.61 37.34
C ARG A 176 -22.44 9.20 37.95
N GLU A 177 -21.56 8.31 38.40
CA GLU A 177 -20.19 8.63 38.83
C GLU A 177 -19.37 9.22 37.67
N VAL A 178 -18.44 10.13 38.01
CA VAL A 178 -17.65 10.93 37.04
C VAL A 178 -16.23 10.39 36.92
N GLU A 179 -15.92 9.82 35.76
CA GLU A 179 -14.70 9.84 34.91
C GLU A 179 -15.00 8.82 33.75
N GLU A 180 -14.29 8.72 32.63
CA GLU A 180 -13.21 9.55 32.08
C GLU A 180 -13.68 10.30 30.81
N SER A 181 -12.99 11.38 30.41
CA SER A 181 -12.97 11.83 29.00
C SER A 181 -11.82 12.80 28.65
N PHE A 182 -10.73 12.80 29.42
CA PHE A 182 -9.61 13.75 29.21
C PHE A 182 -8.24 13.09 28.97
N TYR A 183 -8.07 11.79 29.25
CA TYR A 183 -6.74 11.15 29.22
C TYR A 183 -6.31 10.59 27.85
N GLU A 184 -7.22 10.16 26.97
CA GLU A 184 -6.84 9.52 25.69
C GLU A 184 -6.06 10.42 24.72
N SER A 185 -6.35 11.74 24.69
CA SER A 185 -5.70 12.65 23.72
C SER A 185 -4.23 12.92 24.00
N HIS A 186 -3.77 12.71 25.24
CA HIS A 186 -2.41 13.05 25.67
C HIS A 186 -1.43 11.86 25.62
N LEU A 187 -1.92 10.63 25.47
CA LEU A 187 -1.10 9.42 25.28
C LEU A 187 -0.67 9.24 23.81
N SER A 188 -1.55 9.55 22.85
CA SER A 188 -1.23 9.50 21.41
C SER A 188 -0.22 10.58 20.96
N SER A 189 0.20 11.46 21.86
CA SER A 189 1.11 12.59 21.59
C SER A 189 2.53 12.39 22.11
N ILE A 190 2.84 11.24 22.73
CA ILE A 190 4.23 10.89 23.11
C ILE A 190 4.98 10.42 21.86
N PRO A 191 6.14 11.01 21.53
CA PRO A 191 6.93 10.59 20.37
C PRO A 191 7.61 9.24 20.62
N ASP A 192 7.68 8.40 19.59
CA ASP A 192 8.21 7.02 19.67
C ASP A 192 9.60 6.93 20.31
N ASP A 193 10.49 7.89 20.02
CA ASP A 193 11.84 7.96 20.59
C ASP A 193 11.84 8.08 22.12
N GLU A 194 10.84 8.77 22.70
CA GLU A 194 10.70 8.96 24.14
C GLU A 194 10.12 7.69 24.80
N ILE A 195 9.24 6.96 24.11
CA ILE A 195 8.78 5.61 24.50
C ILE A 195 9.96 4.65 24.53
N ILE A 196 10.76 4.61 23.44
CA ILE A 196 11.95 3.76 23.33
C ILE A 196 12.96 4.10 24.43
N HIS A 197 13.22 5.39 24.68
CA HIS A 197 14.10 5.82 25.76
C HIS A 197 13.59 5.35 27.13
N TYR A 198 12.30 5.53 27.43
CA TYR A 198 11.70 5.13 28.71
C TYR A 198 11.75 3.62 28.94
N LEU A 199 11.45 2.82 27.90
CA LEU A 199 11.59 1.37 27.93
C LEU A 199 13.06 0.97 28.15
N SER A 200 14.00 1.54 27.38
CA SER A 200 15.43 1.23 27.51
C SER A 200 16.04 1.63 28.86
N ALA A 201 15.46 2.61 29.56
CA ALA A 201 15.93 3.08 30.86
C ALA A 201 15.41 2.24 32.05
N LEU A 202 14.37 1.43 31.85
CA LEU A 202 13.75 0.59 32.88
C LEU A 202 14.03 -0.91 32.71
N ASN A 203 14.34 -1.36 31.50
CA ASN A 203 14.60 -2.77 31.19
C ASN A 203 16.05 -3.14 31.53
N ASP A 204 16.28 -4.16 32.36
CA ASP A 204 17.64 -4.67 32.57
C ASP A 204 18.10 -5.50 31.36
N SER A 205 19.40 -5.76 31.24
CA SER A 205 19.99 -6.50 30.12
C SER A 205 19.45 -7.93 29.96
N HIS A 206 18.77 -8.47 30.98
CA HIS A 206 18.11 -9.78 30.92
C HIS A 206 16.73 -9.69 30.27
N ASP A 207 15.97 -8.64 30.57
CA ASP A 207 14.61 -8.43 30.07
C ASP A 207 14.60 -8.11 28.56
N ILE A 208 15.67 -7.48 28.05
CA ILE A 208 15.84 -7.24 26.60
C ILE A 208 15.94 -8.57 25.83
N LEU A 209 16.59 -9.60 26.41
CA LEU A 209 16.71 -10.91 25.76
C LEU A 209 15.37 -11.63 25.70
N TYR A 210 14.56 -11.53 26.76
CA TYR A 210 13.21 -12.10 26.78
C TYR A 210 12.28 -11.45 25.74
N ILE A 211 12.30 -10.11 25.62
CA ILE A 211 11.52 -9.40 24.61
C ILE A 211 11.98 -9.76 23.19
N MET A 212 13.29 -9.91 22.96
CA MET A 212 13.84 -10.37 21.69
C MET A 212 13.34 -11.78 21.33
N GLU A 213 13.33 -12.71 22.29
CA GLU A 213 12.80 -14.07 22.11
C GLU A 213 11.30 -14.07 21.79
N CYS A 214 10.51 -13.20 22.44
CA CYS A 214 9.09 -13.03 22.12
C CYS A 214 8.84 -12.49 20.70
N ILE A 215 9.68 -11.58 20.20
CA ILE A 215 9.56 -11.00 18.85
C ILE A 215 9.99 -12.00 17.77
N ASP A 216 11.04 -12.78 18.01
CA ASP A 216 11.52 -13.80 17.05
C ASP A 216 10.50 -14.94 16.87
N HIS A 217 9.76 -15.30 17.94
CA HIS A 217 8.72 -16.33 17.89
C HIS A 217 7.34 -15.83 17.42
N SER A 218 7.12 -14.53 17.22
CA SER A 218 5.78 -14.00 16.92
C SER A 218 5.36 -14.04 15.44
N HIS A 219 6.13 -14.66 14.54
CA HIS A 219 5.79 -14.69 13.11
C HIS A 219 4.69 -15.71 12.72
N ASP A 220 4.33 -16.67 13.59
CA ASP A 220 3.27 -17.65 13.30
C ASP A 220 2.50 -18.16 14.54
N ALA A 221 2.41 -17.33 15.59
CA ALA A 221 1.67 -17.67 16.81
C ALA A 221 0.55 -16.64 17.07
N GLY A 222 -0.70 -17.07 16.96
CA GLY A 222 -1.87 -16.26 17.32
C GLY A 222 -1.77 -15.74 18.75
N GLY A 223 -2.02 -14.44 18.94
CA GLY A 223 -1.65 -13.73 20.17
C GLY A 223 -2.15 -14.39 21.47
N VAL A 224 -1.35 -14.24 22.53
CA VAL A 224 -1.55 -14.83 23.88
C VAL A 224 -2.94 -14.52 24.47
N CYS A 225 -3.59 -13.44 24.04
CA CYS A 225 -4.95 -13.06 24.46
C CYS A 225 -6.07 -13.97 23.91
N THR A 226 -5.80 -14.87 22.96
CA THR A 226 -6.84 -15.71 22.32
C THR A 226 -7.45 -16.78 23.23
N HIS A 227 -6.84 -17.05 24.40
CA HIS A 227 -7.29 -18.10 25.32
C HIS A 227 -7.92 -17.62 26.63
N VAL A 228 -7.89 -16.31 26.90
CA VAL A 228 -8.54 -15.70 28.08
C VAL A 228 -9.99 -15.38 27.71
N LYS A 229 -10.97 -15.97 28.41
CA LYS A 229 -12.37 -15.63 28.16
C LYS A 229 -12.76 -14.43 29.00
N GLU A 230 -13.68 -13.62 28.47
CA GLU A 230 -14.17 -12.41 29.12
C GLU A 230 -14.70 -12.67 30.53
N ASN A 231 -15.42 -13.79 30.74
CA ASN A 231 -15.87 -14.26 32.05
C ASN A 231 -14.72 -14.51 33.04
N ASP A 232 -13.56 -15.01 32.60
CA ASP A 232 -12.41 -15.29 33.48
C ASP A 232 -11.78 -13.98 34.00
N ILE A 233 -11.90 -12.89 33.22
CA ILE A 233 -11.49 -11.53 33.60
C ILE A 233 -12.51 -10.94 34.58
N GLU A 234 -13.81 -11.14 34.33
CA GLU A 234 -14.90 -10.64 35.17
C GLU A 234 -14.91 -11.29 36.56
N ASP A 235 -14.66 -12.60 36.65
CA ASP A 235 -14.48 -13.31 37.93
C ASP A 235 -13.22 -12.84 38.68
N TYR A 236 -12.11 -12.59 37.97
CA TYR A 236 -10.87 -12.08 38.59
C TYR A 236 -11.04 -10.67 39.16
N LEU A 237 -11.70 -9.76 38.43
CA LEU A 237 -11.97 -8.40 38.88
C LEU A 237 -12.94 -8.37 40.07
N ASN A 238 -13.97 -9.22 40.08
CA ASN A 238 -14.86 -9.37 41.24
C ASN A 238 -14.17 -10.01 42.47
N TYR A 239 -13.06 -10.72 42.31
CA TYR A 239 -12.28 -11.28 43.42
C TYR A 239 -11.22 -10.31 43.97
N ALA A 240 -10.84 -9.29 43.20
CA ALA A 240 -9.81 -8.32 43.55
C ALA A 240 -10.35 -7.02 44.21
N LEU A 241 -11.67 -6.86 44.27
CA LEU A 241 -12.41 -5.72 44.86
C LEU A 241 -13.15 -6.12 46.15
#